data_AF-A0A059F2Y5-F1
#
_entry.id   AF-A0A059F2Y5-F1
#
_cell.length_a   1.000
_cell.length_b   1.000
_cell.length_c   1.000
_cell.angle_alpha   90.00
_cell.angle_beta   90.00
_cell.angle_gamma   90.00
#
_symmetry.space_group_name_H-M   'P 1'
#
loop_
_entity.id
_entity.type
_entity.pdbx_description
1 polymer ?
#
loop_
_entity_poly.entity_id
_entity_poly.type
_entity_poly.pdbx_seq_one_letter_code
_entity_poly.pdbx_strand_id
1 'polypeptide(L)'
;MKAILSGYVNLLKTSVGSGILSFPYLFKIYGIGPAIILTFFFGALTLVGLNIFTNCSIKIVNPNLSTLTHQAFPEISNVVTIAIFIKCLGVATSYLIVIRQLLPKFLSCIFLVEIGETTVLTICLLIFAPICYFKKIDKLKITSTFGLLAIFFIVVASIYRYKTSDSQIYLEKSYNDVSFLWIDNFSKFIFAFTCHMNFFSVLHEFQHENKKIMKNISLFVVLSALLFYLAFGYSNYKLYNQGVKDNVLENYPDDSLASLIRLFYVIVMIFSYPLQVNPCRTYFLAMFNIKSKKTENIMSVIITTVIIIITYSIAISGIELGVVYKIIGATSSTLMCLILPALYYLKLETDKKRFLIIFSYFTLSLGIFVFISTISRILFKYFVQDI
;
A
#
# COMPACT_ATOMS: atom_id res chain seq x y z
N MET A 1 -7.25 -23.59 10.91
CA MET A 1 -5.85 -23.25 10.56
C MET A 1 -5.71 -22.67 9.14
N LYS A 2 -6.25 -23.31 8.08
CA LYS A 2 -6.14 -22.83 6.69
C LYS A 2 -6.68 -21.39 6.46
N ALA A 3 -7.84 -21.04 7.02
CA ALA A 3 -8.41 -19.68 6.92
C ALA A 3 -7.54 -18.62 7.64
N ILE A 4 -6.98 -18.96 8.82
CA ILE A 4 -6.10 -18.05 9.59
C ILE A 4 -4.85 -17.69 8.78
N LEU A 5 -4.19 -18.69 8.21
CA LEU A 5 -3.01 -18.49 7.39
C LEU A 5 -3.35 -17.70 6.11
N SER A 6 -4.46 -18.03 5.44
CA SER A 6 -4.99 -17.29 4.29
C SER A 6 -5.19 -15.81 4.58
N GLY A 7 -5.90 -15.50 5.68
CA GLY A 7 -6.15 -14.14 6.13
C GLY A 7 -4.88 -13.36 6.46
N TYR A 8 -3.97 -13.97 7.22
CA TYR A 8 -2.66 -13.39 7.53
C TYR A 8 -1.85 -13.08 6.28
N VAL A 9 -1.70 -14.04 5.36
CA VAL A 9 -0.94 -13.86 4.11
C VAL A 9 -1.55 -12.76 3.25
N ASN A 10 -2.88 -12.69 3.15
CA ASN A 10 -3.55 -11.68 2.33
C ASN A 10 -3.33 -10.26 2.88
N LEU A 11 -3.55 -10.05 4.20
CA LEU A 11 -3.33 -8.74 4.82
C LEU A 11 -1.87 -8.33 4.82
N LEU A 12 -0.95 -9.26 5.11
CA LEU A 12 0.48 -8.99 5.11
C LEU A 12 0.99 -8.64 3.71
N LYS A 13 0.59 -9.40 2.68
CA LYS A 13 0.93 -9.07 1.29
C LYS A 13 0.42 -7.69 0.90
N THR A 14 -0.81 -7.35 1.31
CA THR A 14 -1.42 -6.04 1.00
C THR A 14 -0.66 -4.90 1.67
N SER A 15 -0.27 -5.07 2.94
CA SER A 15 0.53 -4.11 3.69
C SER A 15 1.90 -3.93 3.00
N VAL A 16 2.68 -5.01 2.88
CA VAL A 16 4.08 -4.94 2.45
C VAL A 16 4.20 -4.52 0.98
N GLY A 17 3.41 -5.14 0.10
CA GLY A 17 3.20 -4.81 -1.32
C GLY A 17 4.24 -3.89 -1.97
N SER A 18 3.79 -2.74 -2.45
CA SER A 18 4.65 -1.68 -2.98
C SER A 18 5.15 -0.70 -1.91
N GLY A 19 4.53 -0.70 -0.73
CA GLY A 19 4.87 0.16 0.40
C GLY A 19 6.30 -0.04 0.93
N ILE A 20 6.81 -1.28 0.85
CA ILE A 20 8.19 -1.61 1.28
C ILE A 20 9.26 -0.77 0.58
N LEU A 21 9.04 -0.37 -0.69
CA LEU A 21 10.00 0.45 -1.44
C LEU A 21 10.20 1.85 -0.85
N SER A 22 9.25 2.36 -0.07
CA SER A 22 9.40 3.66 0.58
C SER A 22 10.42 3.65 1.71
N PHE A 23 10.65 2.50 2.37
CA PHE A 23 11.42 2.45 3.61
C PHE A 23 12.88 2.88 3.46
N PRO A 24 13.65 2.42 2.46
CA PRO A 24 15.01 2.90 2.27
C PRO A 24 15.08 4.43 2.14
N TYR A 25 14.12 5.02 1.41
CA TYR A 25 14.01 6.47 1.27
C TYR A 25 13.64 7.15 2.59
N LEU A 26 12.76 6.54 3.40
CA LEU A 26 12.42 7.05 4.73
C LEU A 26 13.65 7.03 5.65
N PHE A 27 14.46 5.97 5.64
CA PHE A 27 15.72 5.94 6.39
C PHE A 27 16.70 7.04 5.94
N LYS A 28 16.73 7.36 4.64
CA LYS A 28 17.49 8.51 4.12
C LYS A 28 16.99 9.85 4.65
N ILE A 29 15.67 10.07 4.72
CA ILE A 29 15.11 11.36 5.18
C ILE A 29 15.27 11.55 6.68
N TYR A 30 14.95 10.53 7.49
CA TYR A 30 14.85 10.65 8.94
C TYR A 30 16.11 10.21 9.69
N GLY A 31 17.02 9.51 9.02
CA GLY A 31 18.11 8.78 9.67
C GLY A 31 17.60 7.50 10.37
N ILE A 32 18.55 6.67 10.84
CA ILE A 32 18.26 5.32 11.33
C ILE A 32 17.36 5.34 12.57
N GLY A 33 17.73 6.10 13.61
CA GLY A 33 17.01 6.13 14.88
C GLY A 33 15.56 6.62 14.72
N PRO A 34 15.33 7.84 14.21
CA PRO A 34 13.98 8.35 14.02
C PRO A 34 13.14 7.53 13.03
N ALA A 35 13.72 6.98 11.95
CA ALA A 35 12.99 6.10 11.05
C ALA A 35 12.48 4.83 11.76
N ILE A 36 13.29 4.21 12.63
CA ILE A 36 12.86 3.05 13.43
C ILE A 36 11.71 3.45 14.35
N ILE A 37 11.84 4.54 15.11
CA ILE A 37 10.82 5.02 16.06
C ILE A 37 9.50 5.31 15.33
N LEU A 38 9.54 6.03 14.21
CA LEU A 38 8.36 6.34 13.41
C LEU A 38 7.72 5.08 12.80
N THR A 39 8.54 4.11 12.38
CA THR A 39 8.05 2.82 11.88
C THR A 39 7.24 2.08 12.95
N PHE A 40 7.73 2.01 14.19
CA PHE A 40 7.00 1.45 15.32
C PHE A 40 5.74 2.25 15.65
N PHE A 41 5.84 3.58 15.64
CA PHE A 41 4.71 4.47 15.92
C PHE A 41 3.55 4.24 14.94
N PHE A 42 3.79 4.33 13.62
CA PHE A 42 2.74 4.10 12.62
C PHE A 42 2.25 2.64 12.57
N GLY A 43 3.11 1.67 12.88
CA GLY A 43 2.71 0.27 13.08
C GLY A 43 1.73 0.12 14.25
N ALA A 44 2.02 0.75 15.39
CA ALA A 44 1.13 0.73 16.56
C ALA A 44 -0.21 1.42 16.25
N LEU A 45 -0.20 2.56 15.55
CA LEU A 45 -1.44 3.23 15.13
C LEU A 45 -2.32 2.32 14.29
N THR A 46 -1.71 1.65 13.32
CA THR A 46 -2.38 0.69 12.43
C THR A 46 -2.98 -0.47 13.22
N LEU A 47 -2.22 -1.05 14.15
CA LEU A 47 -2.71 -2.16 14.98
C LEU A 47 -3.94 -1.76 15.81
N VAL A 48 -3.91 -0.58 16.43
CA VAL A 48 -5.05 -0.09 17.21
C VAL A 48 -6.24 0.21 16.30
N GLY A 49 -6.02 0.79 15.11
CA GLY A 49 -7.07 1.01 14.10
C GLY A 49 -7.76 -0.29 13.65
N LEU A 50 -7.00 -1.34 13.34
CA LEU A 50 -7.54 -2.66 12.99
C LEU A 50 -8.31 -3.30 14.15
N ASN A 51 -7.82 -3.13 15.38
CA ASN A 51 -8.50 -3.61 16.59
C ASN A 51 -9.83 -2.87 16.83
N ILE A 52 -9.88 -1.58 16.50
CA ILE A 52 -11.10 -0.78 16.53
C ILE A 52 -12.10 -1.30 15.49
N PHE A 53 -11.69 -1.51 14.23
CA PHE A 53 -12.56 -2.11 13.21
C PHE A 53 -13.10 -3.47 13.63
N THR A 54 -12.26 -4.31 14.23
CA THR A 54 -12.70 -5.59 14.80
C THR A 54 -13.78 -5.42 15.86
N ASN A 55 -13.71 -4.38 16.70
CA ASN A 55 -14.73 -4.13 17.72
C ASN A 55 -16.02 -3.57 17.11
N CYS A 56 -15.92 -2.67 16.13
CA CYS A 56 -17.06 -2.07 15.43
C CYS A 56 -17.82 -3.10 14.58
N SER A 57 -17.15 -4.12 14.07
CA SER A 57 -17.77 -5.12 13.18
C SER A 57 -18.63 -6.18 13.90
N ILE A 58 -18.56 -6.30 15.22
CA ILE A 58 -19.17 -7.42 15.98
C ILE A 58 -20.70 -7.42 15.87
N LYS A 59 -21.32 -6.25 15.95
CA LYS A 59 -22.79 -6.11 15.96
C LYS A 59 -23.39 -5.91 14.56
N ILE A 60 -22.56 -5.95 13.51
CA ILE A 60 -22.96 -5.61 12.15
C ILE A 60 -23.08 -6.89 11.33
N VAL A 61 -24.24 -7.08 10.70
CA VAL A 61 -24.44 -8.18 9.74
C VAL A 61 -23.66 -7.87 8.47
N ASN A 62 -22.80 -8.80 8.03
CA ASN A 62 -21.93 -8.64 6.85
C ASN A 62 -21.12 -7.33 6.85
N PRO A 63 -20.22 -7.15 7.83
CA PRO A 63 -19.48 -5.90 7.99
C PRO A 63 -18.52 -5.68 6.83
N ASN A 64 -18.55 -4.50 6.22
CA ASN A 64 -17.56 -3.99 5.28
C ASN A 64 -17.43 -2.47 5.49
N LEU A 65 -16.43 -1.84 4.88
CA LEU A 65 -16.18 -0.42 5.14
C LEU A 65 -17.36 0.48 4.73
N SER A 66 -18.08 0.14 3.65
CA SER A 66 -19.24 0.93 3.21
C SER A 66 -20.46 0.72 4.11
N THR A 67 -20.70 -0.50 4.62
CA THR A 67 -21.81 -0.78 5.56
C THR A 67 -21.55 -0.15 6.92
N LEU A 68 -20.31 -0.19 7.42
CA LEU A 68 -19.92 0.55 8.63
C LEU A 68 -20.11 2.05 8.45
N THR A 69 -19.72 2.60 7.29
CA THR A 69 -19.94 4.03 7.01
C THR A 69 -21.42 4.36 6.94
N HIS A 70 -22.22 3.56 6.22
CA HIS A 70 -23.65 3.82 6.08
C HIS A 70 -24.37 3.79 7.44
N GLN A 71 -23.95 2.91 8.37
CA GLN A 71 -24.52 2.87 9.72
C GLN A 71 -24.06 4.02 10.61
N ALA A 72 -22.78 4.42 10.54
CA ALA A 72 -22.24 5.48 11.38
C ALA A 72 -22.60 6.88 10.86
N PHE A 73 -22.46 7.08 9.56
CA PHE A 73 -22.58 8.35 8.85
C PHE A 73 -23.11 8.13 7.42
N PRO A 74 -24.44 7.99 7.22
CA PRO A 74 -25.04 7.74 5.92
C PRO A 74 -24.62 8.75 4.85
N GLU A 75 -24.53 10.04 5.24
CA GLU A 75 -24.24 11.18 4.36
C GLU A 75 -22.85 11.11 3.71
N ILE A 76 -21.84 10.57 4.40
CA ILE A 76 -20.45 10.50 3.90
C ILE A 76 -20.11 9.14 3.27
N SER A 77 -21.06 8.21 3.20
CA SER A 77 -20.84 6.85 2.68
C SER A 77 -20.27 6.85 1.25
N ASN A 78 -20.77 7.75 0.41
CA ASN A 78 -20.26 7.94 -0.96
C ASN A 78 -18.83 8.49 -0.97
N VAL A 79 -18.50 9.44 -0.08
CA VAL A 79 -17.15 10.01 0.03
C VAL A 79 -16.15 8.94 0.45
N VAL A 80 -16.49 8.10 1.42
CA VAL A 80 -15.64 6.98 1.84
C VAL A 80 -15.46 5.97 0.71
N THR A 81 -16.52 5.65 -0.02
CA THR A 81 -16.47 4.75 -1.18
C THR A 81 -15.54 5.28 -2.27
N ILE A 82 -15.63 6.58 -2.60
CA ILE A 82 -14.73 7.26 -3.54
C ILE A 82 -13.28 7.23 -3.02
N ALA A 83 -13.06 7.45 -1.72
CA ALA A 83 -11.72 7.42 -1.16
C ALA A 83 -11.07 6.02 -1.24
N ILE A 84 -11.84 4.94 -1.01
CA ILE A 84 -11.34 3.57 -1.20
C ILE A 84 -11.05 3.31 -2.69
N PHE A 85 -11.91 3.79 -3.59
CA PHE A 85 -11.66 3.73 -5.03
C PHE A 85 -10.34 4.41 -5.41
N ILE A 86 -10.11 5.65 -4.96
CA ILE A 86 -8.87 6.41 -5.17
C ILE A 86 -7.67 5.67 -4.58
N LYS A 87 -7.81 5.07 -3.38
CA LYS A 87 -6.76 4.25 -2.77
C LYS A 87 -6.34 3.11 -3.69
N CYS A 88 -7.29 2.28 -4.11
CA CYS A 88 -7.00 1.13 -4.94
C CYS A 88 -6.45 1.54 -6.31
N LEU A 89 -7.00 2.59 -6.92
CA LEU A 89 -6.52 3.15 -8.17
C LEU A 89 -5.06 3.60 -8.05
N GLY A 90 -4.73 4.35 -7.02
CA GLY A 90 -3.36 4.82 -6.80
C GLY A 90 -2.36 3.70 -6.52
N VAL A 91 -2.74 2.67 -5.74
CA VAL A 91 -1.87 1.51 -5.51
C VAL A 91 -1.67 0.73 -6.82
N ALA A 92 -2.72 0.53 -7.62
CA ALA A 92 -2.61 -0.07 -8.95
C ALA A 92 -1.68 0.74 -9.87
N THR A 93 -1.78 2.07 -9.89
CA THR A 93 -0.84 2.93 -10.61
C THR A 93 0.60 2.71 -10.14
N SER A 94 0.84 2.62 -8.83
CA SER A 94 2.19 2.38 -8.30
C SER A 94 2.81 1.09 -8.81
N TYR A 95 2.00 0.04 -9.01
CA TYR A 95 2.47 -1.23 -9.56
C TYR A 95 2.89 -1.09 -11.03
N LEU A 96 2.14 -0.34 -11.84
CA LEU A 96 2.52 -0.07 -13.24
C LEU A 96 3.79 0.78 -13.34
N ILE A 97 3.96 1.77 -12.46
CA ILE A 97 5.20 2.58 -12.39
C ILE A 97 6.39 1.68 -12.06
N VAL A 98 6.27 0.79 -11.08
CA VAL A 98 7.33 -0.17 -10.73
C VAL A 98 7.64 -1.10 -11.91
N ILE A 99 6.63 -1.63 -12.60
CA ILE A 99 6.83 -2.48 -13.79
C ILE A 99 7.58 -1.70 -14.88
N ARG A 100 7.16 -0.46 -15.15
CA ARG A 100 7.81 0.42 -16.13
C ARG A 100 9.28 0.67 -15.81
N GLN A 101 9.63 0.87 -14.54
CA GLN A 101 10.99 1.18 -14.12
C GLN A 101 11.92 -0.04 -14.08
N LEU A 102 11.39 -1.23 -13.79
CA LEU A 102 12.20 -2.41 -13.49
C LEU A 102 12.28 -3.43 -14.63
N LEU A 103 11.19 -3.63 -15.38
CA LEU A 103 11.15 -4.63 -16.43
C LEU A 103 12.11 -4.31 -17.60
N PRO A 104 12.23 -3.06 -18.09
CA PRO A 104 13.20 -2.73 -19.14
C PRO A 104 14.65 -3.00 -18.70
N LYS A 105 15.01 -2.66 -17.46
CA LYS A 105 16.36 -2.91 -16.90
C LYS A 105 16.69 -4.40 -16.80
N PHE A 106 15.68 -5.23 -16.52
CA PHE A 106 15.84 -6.68 -16.57
C PHE A 106 16.06 -7.17 -18.00
N LEU A 107 15.29 -6.66 -18.97
CA LEU A 107 15.40 -7.05 -20.38
C LEU A 107 16.76 -6.63 -20.98
N SER A 108 17.23 -5.42 -20.69
CA SER A 108 18.53 -4.96 -21.17
C SER A 108 19.69 -5.76 -20.57
N CYS A 109 19.63 -6.09 -19.27
CA CYS A 109 20.70 -6.84 -18.60
C CYS A 109 20.76 -8.32 -19.03
N ILE A 110 19.62 -9.01 -19.17
CA ILE A 110 19.57 -10.45 -19.43
C ILE A 110 19.50 -10.79 -20.92
N PHE A 111 18.70 -10.04 -21.70
CA PHE A 111 18.49 -10.32 -23.11
C PHE A 111 19.28 -9.39 -24.04
N LEU A 112 19.98 -8.38 -23.49
CA LEU A 112 20.73 -7.37 -24.26
C LEU A 112 19.83 -6.62 -25.27
N VAL A 113 18.53 -6.50 -24.96
CA VAL A 113 17.56 -5.77 -25.78
C VAL A 113 17.15 -4.48 -25.07
N GLU A 114 17.39 -3.35 -25.74
CA GLU A 114 16.95 -2.03 -25.27
C GLU A 114 15.60 -1.67 -25.90
N ILE A 115 14.54 -1.81 -25.12
CA ILE A 115 13.18 -1.40 -25.50
C ILE A 115 12.76 -0.25 -24.59
N GLY A 116 12.17 0.80 -25.16
CA GLY A 116 11.68 1.94 -24.40
C GLY A 116 10.67 1.55 -23.31
N GLU A 117 10.77 2.18 -22.14
CA GLU A 117 10.00 1.79 -20.94
C GLU A 117 8.48 1.75 -21.18
N THR A 118 7.96 2.70 -21.96
CA THR A 118 6.54 2.79 -22.32
C THR A 118 6.10 1.61 -23.20
N THR A 119 6.94 1.18 -24.13
CA THR A 119 6.67 0.05 -25.02
C THR A 119 6.66 -1.25 -24.23
N VAL A 120 7.64 -1.45 -23.35
CA VAL A 120 7.71 -2.61 -22.45
C VAL A 120 6.48 -2.67 -21.54
N LEU A 121 6.09 -1.55 -20.92
CA LEU A 121 4.90 -1.49 -20.07
C LEU A 121 3.63 -1.81 -20.87
N THR A 122 3.49 -1.27 -22.09
CA THR A 122 2.33 -1.52 -22.96
C THR A 122 2.19 -3.00 -23.28
N ILE A 123 3.27 -3.64 -23.75
CA ILE A 123 3.28 -5.06 -24.09
C ILE A 123 2.95 -5.89 -22.84
N CYS A 124 3.59 -5.59 -21.71
CA CYS A 124 3.36 -6.30 -20.46
C CYS A 124 1.88 -6.18 -20.02
N LEU A 125 1.33 -4.97 -20.06
CA LEU A 125 -0.06 -4.70 -19.69
C LEU A 125 -1.04 -5.45 -20.61
N LEU A 126 -0.82 -5.46 -21.93
CA LEU A 126 -1.67 -6.21 -22.87
C LEU A 126 -1.70 -7.71 -22.55
N ILE A 127 -0.58 -8.27 -22.08
CA ILE A 127 -0.49 -9.70 -21.72
C ILE A 127 -1.32 -10.03 -20.47
N PHE A 128 -1.22 -9.23 -19.40
CA PHE A 128 -1.89 -9.56 -18.13
C PHE A 128 -3.23 -8.85 -17.90
N ALA A 129 -3.56 -7.81 -18.66
CA ALA A 129 -4.84 -7.08 -18.55
C ALA A 129 -6.09 -7.97 -18.62
N PRO A 130 -6.16 -9.05 -19.44
CA PRO A 130 -7.31 -9.96 -19.45
C PRO A 130 -7.68 -10.51 -18.06
N ILE A 131 -6.69 -10.68 -17.18
CA ILE A 131 -6.89 -11.19 -15.81
C ILE A 131 -7.74 -10.22 -14.97
N CYS A 132 -7.67 -8.91 -15.24
CA CYS A 132 -8.41 -7.89 -14.50
C CYS A 132 -9.93 -7.98 -14.72
N TYR A 133 -10.38 -8.59 -15.82
CA TYR A 133 -11.80 -8.72 -16.15
C TYR A 133 -12.50 -9.88 -15.42
N PHE A 134 -11.75 -10.76 -14.75
CA PHE A 134 -12.35 -11.81 -13.93
C PHE A 134 -13.04 -11.21 -12.69
N LYS A 135 -14.27 -11.66 -12.41
CA LYS A 135 -15.08 -11.19 -11.27
C LYS A 135 -14.68 -11.82 -9.94
N LYS A 136 -14.35 -13.10 -9.98
CA LYS A 136 -13.81 -13.85 -8.85
C LYS A 136 -12.43 -14.32 -9.26
N ILE A 137 -11.46 -14.01 -8.43
CA ILE A 137 -10.13 -14.56 -8.61
C ILE A 137 -9.99 -15.62 -7.50
N ASP A 138 -10.64 -16.77 -7.68
CA ASP A 138 -10.69 -17.83 -6.66
C ASP A 138 -9.30 -18.47 -6.40
N LYS A 139 -8.34 -18.23 -7.32
CA LYS A 139 -6.92 -18.64 -7.18
C LYS A 139 -6.02 -17.58 -6.51
N LEU A 140 -6.57 -16.48 -5.98
CA LEU A 140 -5.79 -15.39 -5.36
C LEU A 140 -4.93 -15.83 -4.19
N LYS A 141 -5.43 -16.76 -3.37
CA LYS A 141 -4.71 -17.22 -2.17
C LYS A 141 -3.31 -17.71 -2.53
N ILE A 142 -3.21 -18.47 -3.63
CA ILE A 142 -1.95 -18.97 -4.17
C ILE A 142 -1.07 -17.80 -4.63
N THR A 143 -1.62 -16.85 -5.40
CA THR A 143 -0.86 -15.67 -5.86
C THR A 143 -0.39 -14.77 -4.72
N SER A 144 -1.12 -14.73 -3.60
CA SER A 144 -0.74 -13.96 -2.42
C SER A 144 0.39 -14.62 -1.63
N THR A 145 0.37 -15.94 -1.51
CA THR A 145 1.49 -16.71 -0.94
C THR A 145 2.76 -16.55 -1.78
N PHE A 146 2.68 -16.73 -3.10
CA PHE A 146 3.84 -16.51 -3.98
C PHE A 146 4.35 -15.07 -3.91
N GLY A 147 3.46 -14.08 -3.88
CA GLY A 147 3.85 -12.68 -3.73
C GLY A 147 4.61 -12.42 -2.43
N LEU A 148 4.17 -13.00 -1.32
CA LEU A 148 4.84 -12.86 -0.03
C LEU A 148 6.20 -13.58 -0.01
N LEU A 149 6.31 -14.77 -0.61
CA LEU A 149 7.57 -15.49 -0.73
C LEU A 149 8.59 -14.71 -1.58
N ALA A 150 8.15 -14.10 -2.68
CA ALA A 150 9.00 -13.25 -3.49
C ALA A 150 9.47 -12.00 -2.73
N ILE A 151 8.60 -11.36 -1.94
CA ILE A 151 9.01 -10.25 -1.07
C ILE A 151 10.03 -10.71 -0.03
N PHE A 152 9.81 -11.87 0.60
CA PHE A 152 10.77 -12.45 1.55
C PHE A 152 12.14 -12.70 0.88
N PHE A 153 12.14 -13.31 -0.30
CA PHE A 153 13.36 -13.50 -1.10
C PHE A 153 14.07 -12.17 -1.37
N ILE A 154 13.34 -11.14 -1.79
CA ILE A 154 13.90 -9.81 -2.07
C ILE A 154 14.54 -9.21 -0.83
N VAL A 155 13.89 -9.30 0.34
CA VAL A 155 14.47 -8.80 1.60
C VAL A 155 15.76 -9.55 1.95
N VAL A 156 15.77 -10.88 1.85
CA VAL A 156 16.97 -11.69 2.12
C VAL A 156 18.08 -11.36 1.12
N ALA A 157 17.76 -11.21 -0.16
CA ALA A 157 18.72 -10.87 -1.20
C ALA A 157 19.30 -9.46 -1.02
N SER A 158 18.50 -8.48 -0.56
CA SER A 158 18.99 -7.16 -0.17
C SER A 158 19.97 -7.21 1.01
N ILE A 159 19.66 -8.02 2.04
CA ILE A 159 20.57 -8.21 3.19
C ILE A 159 21.86 -8.89 2.75
N TYR A 160 21.76 -9.91 1.89
CA TYR A 160 22.93 -10.58 1.32
C TYR A 160 23.81 -9.59 0.57
N ARG A 161 23.23 -8.81 -0.36
CA ARG A 161 23.95 -7.76 -1.10
C ARG A 161 24.61 -6.75 -0.17
N TYR A 162 23.92 -6.32 0.88
CA TYR A 162 24.50 -5.42 1.89
C TYR A 162 25.74 -6.02 2.55
N LYS A 163 25.73 -7.31 2.89
CA LYS A 163 26.86 -7.98 3.55
C LYS A 163 28.03 -8.27 2.61
N THR A 164 27.78 -8.49 1.33
CA THR A 164 28.83 -8.87 0.35
C THR A 164 29.38 -7.69 -0.45
N SER A 165 28.67 -6.57 -0.47
CA SER A 165 29.21 -5.35 -1.08
C SER A 165 30.26 -4.78 -0.13
N ASP A 166 31.47 -4.51 -0.63
CA ASP A 166 32.50 -3.79 0.13
C ASP A 166 31.96 -2.41 0.49
N SER A 167 31.41 -2.29 1.70
CA SER A 167 30.78 -1.08 2.20
C SER A 167 31.86 -0.06 2.59
N GLN A 168 32.57 0.51 1.60
CA GLN A 168 33.48 1.64 1.78
C GLN A 168 32.94 2.97 1.22
N ILE A 169 31.69 3.03 0.77
CA ILE A 169 31.21 4.18 0.02
C ILE A 169 30.39 5.14 0.92
N TYR A 170 31.06 6.25 1.30
CA TYR A 170 30.58 7.48 1.94
C TYR A 170 29.99 7.37 3.36
N LEU A 171 30.89 7.26 4.34
CA LEU A 171 30.63 7.70 5.73
C LEU A 171 30.69 9.23 5.80
N GLU A 172 29.67 9.93 5.30
CA GLU A 172 29.41 11.32 5.69
C GLU A 172 28.18 11.43 6.60
N LYS A 173 28.23 12.42 7.49
CA LYS A 173 27.47 12.50 8.75
C LYS A 173 25.98 12.19 8.60
N SER A 174 25.56 11.23 9.41
CA SER A 174 24.27 10.55 9.43
C SER A 174 23.22 11.27 10.29
N TYR A 175 22.97 12.56 10.06
CA TYR A 175 21.76 13.22 10.54
C TYR A 175 21.38 14.32 9.54
N ASN A 176 20.25 14.14 8.86
CA ASN A 176 19.55 15.32 8.36
C ASN A 176 18.94 16.01 9.58
N ASP A 177 19.20 17.31 9.74
CA ASP A 177 18.54 18.11 10.76
C ASP A 177 17.02 17.93 10.67
N VAL A 178 16.35 18.01 11.82
CA VAL A 178 14.88 17.97 11.88
C VAL A 178 14.37 19.09 10.99
N SER A 179 13.82 18.72 9.84
CA SER A 179 13.31 19.67 8.87
C SER A 179 11.82 19.44 8.68
N PHE A 180 11.12 20.47 8.24
CA PHE A 180 9.70 20.36 7.95
C PHE A 180 9.37 19.31 6.87
N LEU A 181 10.35 18.81 6.08
CA LEU A 181 10.19 17.66 5.16
C LEU A 181 9.83 16.35 5.88
N TRP A 182 10.03 16.28 7.20
CA TRP A 182 9.62 15.16 8.04
C TRP A 182 8.11 14.99 8.05
N ILE A 183 7.33 16.05 7.96
CA ILE A 183 5.87 15.92 8.04
C ILE A 183 5.33 15.31 6.73
N ASP A 184 5.88 15.71 5.59
CA ASP A 184 5.43 15.29 4.25
C ASP A 184 5.52 13.78 4.04
N ASN A 185 6.52 13.15 4.66
CA ASN A 185 6.81 11.74 4.48
C ASN A 185 6.09 10.84 5.51
N PHE A 186 5.35 11.40 6.47
CA PHE A 186 4.45 10.62 7.34
C PHE A 186 3.40 9.86 6.53
N SER A 187 2.92 10.49 5.45
CA SER A 187 2.02 9.87 4.48
C SER A 187 2.55 8.55 3.91
N LYS A 188 3.86 8.43 3.64
CA LYS A 188 4.49 7.20 3.13
C LYS A 188 4.47 6.07 4.17
N PHE A 189 4.66 6.38 5.46
CA PHE A 189 4.51 5.38 6.53
C PHE A 189 3.07 4.87 6.63
N ILE A 190 2.09 5.78 6.64
CA ILE A 190 0.66 5.42 6.69
C ILE A 190 0.28 4.58 5.46
N PHE A 191 0.75 4.99 4.27
CA PHE A 191 0.55 4.25 3.02
C PHE A 191 1.03 2.81 3.16
N ALA A 192 2.26 2.61 3.66
CA ALA A 192 2.87 1.30 3.75
C ALA A 192 2.18 0.38 4.76
N PHE A 193 1.66 0.89 5.87
CA PHE A 193 0.90 0.05 6.81
C PHE A 193 -0.57 -0.18 6.40
N THR A 194 -1.01 0.31 5.24
CA THR A 194 -2.41 0.19 4.84
C THR A 194 -2.74 -1.22 4.33
N CYS A 195 -3.53 -1.97 5.10
CA CYS A 195 -4.18 -3.21 4.66
C CYS A 195 -5.71 -3.22 4.83
N HIS A 196 -6.27 -2.09 5.28
CA HIS A 196 -7.65 -1.93 5.73
C HIS A 196 -8.72 -2.27 4.67
N MET A 197 -8.43 -2.13 3.37
CA MET A 197 -9.40 -2.47 2.31
C MET A 197 -9.72 -3.98 2.28
N ASN A 198 -8.74 -4.82 2.62
CA ASN A 198 -8.87 -6.27 2.58
C ASN A 198 -9.23 -6.85 3.95
N PHE A 199 -9.28 -6.02 4.99
CA PHE A 199 -9.60 -6.43 6.36
C PHE A 199 -10.94 -7.15 6.46
N PHE A 200 -12.01 -6.55 5.90
CA PHE A 200 -13.36 -7.12 5.99
C PHE A 200 -13.54 -8.37 5.14
N SER A 201 -12.86 -8.46 3.99
CA SER A 201 -12.83 -9.69 3.19
C SER A 201 -12.21 -10.85 3.97
N VAL A 202 -11.15 -10.58 4.73
CA VAL A 202 -10.53 -11.57 5.61
C VAL A 202 -11.41 -11.87 6.81
N LEU A 203 -12.09 -10.87 7.38
CA LEU A 203 -13.04 -11.07 8.47
C LEU A 203 -14.20 -12.00 8.09
N HIS A 204 -14.72 -11.89 6.87
CA HIS A 204 -15.78 -12.77 6.34
C HIS A 204 -15.35 -14.23 6.17
N GLU A 205 -14.04 -14.51 6.09
CA GLU A 205 -13.56 -15.92 6.04
C GLU A 205 -13.76 -16.64 7.39
N PHE A 206 -14.04 -15.92 8.48
CA PHE A 206 -14.28 -16.48 9.79
C PHE A 206 -15.76 -16.29 10.18
N GLN A 207 -16.41 -17.30 10.75
CA GLN A 207 -17.82 -17.24 11.16
C GLN A 207 -17.96 -16.98 12.67
N HIS A 208 -18.77 -15.98 13.02
CA HIS A 208 -19.35 -15.55 14.32
C HIS A 208 -18.48 -15.45 15.60
N GLU A 209 -17.36 -16.16 15.76
CA GLU A 209 -16.45 -16.04 16.93
C GLU A 209 -15.04 -15.53 16.54
N ASN A 210 -15.02 -14.31 15.97
CA ASN A 210 -13.88 -13.86 15.16
C ASN A 210 -12.98 -12.83 15.85
N LYS A 211 -13.38 -12.28 17.01
CA LYS A 211 -12.70 -11.10 17.61
C LYS A 211 -11.25 -11.40 17.99
N LYS A 212 -11.01 -12.47 18.75
CA LYS A 212 -9.66 -12.82 19.22
C LYS A 212 -8.76 -13.23 18.05
N ILE A 213 -9.30 -14.01 17.11
CA ILE A 213 -8.58 -14.45 15.90
C ILE A 213 -8.16 -13.23 15.07
N MET A 214 -9.09 -12.30 14.79
CA MET A 214 -8.78 -11.14 13.95
C MET A 214 -7.78 -10.18 14.60
N LYS A 215 -7.85 -10.00 15.92
CA LYS A 215 -6.84 -9.23 16.67
C LYS A 215 -5.45 -9.87 16.61
N ASN A 216 -5.39 -11.20 16.76
CA ASN A 216 -4.12 -11.94 16.64
C ASN A 216 -3.57 -11.85 15.22
N ILE A 217 -4.40 -12.06 14.19
CA ILE A 217 -3.98 -11.89 12.79
C ILE A 217 -3.45 -10.48 12.56
N SER A 218 -4.16 -9.45 13.01
CA SER A 218 -3.74 -8.05 12.88
C SER A 218 -2.40 -7.78 13.56
N LEU A 219 -2.19 -8.31 14.77
CA LEU A 219 -0.92 -8.22 15.49
C LEU A 219 0.22 -8.86 14.70
N PHE A 220 0.06 -10.10 14.24
CA PHE A 220 1.11 -10.79 13.48
C PHE A 220 1.39 -10.12 12.14
N VAL A 221 0.36 -9.61 11.44
CA VAL A 221 0.54 -8.85 10.20
C VAL A 221 1.39 -7.60 10.45
N VAL A 222 1.09 -6.82 11.49
CA VAL A 222 1.85 -5.60 11.81
C VAL A 222 3.28 -5.94 12.22
N LEU A 223 3.49 -6.95 13.07
CA LEU A 223 4.83 -7.38 13.51
C LEU A 223 5.68 -7.88 12.33
N SER A 224 5.12 -8.69 11.43
CA SER A 224 5.83 -9.15 10.25
C SER A 224 6.12 -8.01 9.26
N ALA A 225 5.18 -7.08 9.08
CA ALA A 225 5.41 -5.90 8.26
C ALA A 225 6.55 -5.03 8.84
N LEU A 226 6.55 -4.79 10.15
CA LEU A 226 7.65 -4.09 10.85
C LEU A 226 9.00 -4.75 10.57
N LEU A 227 9.09 -6.08 10.69
CA LEU A 227 10.33 -6.81 10.42
C LEU A 227 10.80 -6.59 8.97
N PHE A 228 9.91 -6.76 7.99
CA PHE A 228 10.25 -6.55 6.57
C PHE A 228 10.69 -5.13 6.28
N TYR A 229 9.96 -4.15 6.81
CA TYR A 229 10.23 -2.73 6.62
C TYR A 229 11.56 -2.28 7.21
N LEU A 230 11.85 -2.71 8.44
CA LEU A 230 13.12 -2.38 9.09
C LEU A 230 14.28 -3.09 8.41
N ALA A 231 14.15 -4.38 8.10
CA ALA A 231 15.22 -5.15 7.46
C ALA A 231 15.54 -4.63 6.05
N PHE A 232 14.52 -4.44 5.21
CA PHE A 232 14.69 -3.93 3.84
C PHE A 232 15.11 -2.45 3.84
N GLY A 233 14.50 -1.62 4.69
CA GLY A 233 14.83 -0.20 4.82
C GLY A 233 16.27 0.02 5.25
N TYR A 234 16.69 -0.64 6.33
CA TYR A 234 18.04 -0.50 6.89
C TYR A 234 19.13 -0.99 5.92
N SER A 235 18.98 -2.20 5.37
CA SER A 235 20.00 -2.79 4.48
C SER A 235 20.22 -1.95 3.22
N ASN A 236 19.15 -1.51 2.57
CA ASN A 236 19.25 -0.69 1.37
C ASN A 236 19.69 0.75 1.66
N TYR A 237 19.29 1.33 2.80
CA TYR A 237 19.82 2.63 3.20
C TYR A 237 21.33 2.56 3.46
N LYS A 238 21.83 1.50 4.10
CA LYS A 238 23.27 1.32 4.31
C LYS A 238 24.04 1.07 3.02
N LEU A 239 23.42 0.45 2.01
CA LEU A 239 24.02 0.25 0.69
C LEU A 239 24.18 1.56 -0.10
N TYR A 240 23.17 2.43 -0.10
CA TYR A 240 23.13 3.59 -1.01
C TYR A 240 23.18 4.96 -0.31
N ASN A 241 23.02 5.00 1.01
CA ASN A 241 23.04 6.20 1.85
C ASN A 241 22.19 7.35 1.27
N GLN A 242 22.81 8.49 0.94
CA GLN A 242 22.13 9.64 0.35
C GLN A 242 21.71 9.42 -1.11
N GLY A 243 22.22 8.39 -1.79
CA GLY A 243 21.87 8.03 -3.16
C GLY A 243 20.53 7.30 -3.31
N VAL A 244 19.82 6.96 -2.23
CA VAL A 244 18.55 6.21 -2.31
C VAL A 244 17.50 6.99 -3.11
N LYS A 245 16.98 6.34 -4.16
CA LYS A 245 15.82 6.77 -4.97
C LYS A 245 14.51 6.33 -4.33
N ASP A 246 13.38 6.91 -4.77
CA ASP A 246 12.04 6.51 -4.31
C ASP A 246 11.72 5.03 -4.60
N ASN A 247 12.25 4.50 -5.70
CA ASN A 247 12.31 3.07 -5.97
C ASN A 247 13.75 2.59 -5.83
N VAL A 248 14.11 2.07 -4.65
CA VAL A 248 15.51 1.67 -4.37
C VAL A 248 16.03 0.57 -5.31
N LEU A 249 15.14 -0.23 -5.91
CA LEU A 249 15.55 -1.27 -6.85
C LEU A 249 16.13 -0.70 -8.15
N GLU A 250 15.93 0.59 -8.39
CA GLU A 250 16.60 1.34 -9.46
C GLU A 250 18.03 1.75 -9.12
N ASN A 251 18.43 1.70 -7.85
CA ASN A 251 19.82 1.92 -7.43
C ASN A 251 20.68 0.66 -7.61
N TYR A 252 20.07 -0.51 -7.80
CA TYR A 252 20.79 -1.76 -7.92
C TYR A 252 21.63 -1.75 -9.20
N PRO A 253 22.87 -2.25 -9.18
CA PRO A 253 23.69 -2.38 -10.38
C PRO A 253 23.08 -3.40 -11.34
N ASP A 254 23.51 -3.39 -12.60
CA ASP A 254 23.02 -4.30 -13.63
C ASP A 254 23.78 -5.64 -13.62
N ASP A 255 23.63 -6.37 -12.50
CA ASP A 255 24.16 -7.72 -12.31
C ASP A 255 23.03 -8.77 -12.26
N SER A 256 23.40 -10.06 -12.31
CA SER A 256 22.45 -11.18 -12.33
C SER A 256 21.53 -11.21 -11.11
N LEU A 257 22.04 -10.86 -9.92
CA LEU A 257 21.25 -10.88 -8.68
C LEU A 257 20.21 -9.75 -8.69
N ALA A 258 20.59 -8.54 -9.10
CA ALA A 258 19.70 -7.40 -9.24
C ALA A 258 18.62 -7.66 -10.28
N SER A 259 18.99 -8.22 -11.43
CA SER A 259 18.05 -8.62 -12.47
C SER A 259 17.04 -9.65 -11.98
N LEU A 260 17.49 -10.64 -11.20
CA LEU A 260 16.58 -11.62 -10.58
C LEU A 260 15.62 -10.97 -9.58
N ILE A 261 16.10 -10.06 -8.73
CA ILE A 261 15.28 -9.28 -7.78
C ILE A 261 14.23 -8.44 -8.52
N ARG A 262 14.64 -7.72 -9.57
CA ARG A 262 13.75 -6.91 -10.41
C ARG A 262 12.67 -7.77 -11.05
N LEU A 263 13.03 -8.92 -11.62
CA LEU A 263 12.09 -9.85 -12.23
C LEU A 263 11.05 -10.36 -11.21
N PHE A 264 11.50 -10.87 -10.05
CA PHE A 264 10.58 -11.35 -9.03
C PHE A 264 9.65 -10.24 -8.55
N TYR A 265 10.17 -9.03 -8.34
CA TYR A 265 9.33 -7.92 -7.90
C TYR A 265 8.30 -7.51 -8.97
N VAL A 266 8.70 -7.47 -10.24
CA VAL A 266 7.78 -7.25 -11.38
C VAL A 266 6.67 -8.31 -11.39
N ILE A 267 7.01 -9.59 -11.20
CA ILE A 267 6.02 -10.67 -11.11
C ILE A 267 5.05 -10.43 -9.94
N VAL A 268 5.54 -10.01 -8.77
CA VAL A 268 4.67 -9.64 -7.64
C VAL A 268 3.71 -8.51 -8.02
N MET A 269 4.19 -7.48 -8.71
CA MET A 269 3.36 -6.34 -9.14
C MET A 269 2.30 -6.77 -10.16
N ILE A 270 2.67 -7.60 -11.15
CA ILE A 270 1.74 -8.13 -12.16
C ILE A 270 0.57 -8.87 -11.49
N PHE A 271 0.85 -9.77 -10.54
CA PHE A 271 -0.21 -10.48 -9.83
C PHE A 271 -0.95 -9.64 -8.79
N SER A 272 -0.36 -8.54 -8.34
CA SER A 272 -1.00 -7.62 -7.37
C SER A 272 -1.88 -6.58 -8.06
N TYR A 273 -1.68 -6.30 -9.34
CA TYR A 273 -2.47 -5.32 -10.08
C TYR A 273 -3.96 -5.71 -10.22
N PRO A 274 -4.34 -6.92 -10.70
CA PRO A 274 -5.74 -7.36 -10.72
C PRO A 274 -6.39 -7.37 -9.33
N LEU A 275 -5.60 -7.62 -8.29
CA LEU A 275 -6.02 -7.60 -6.89
C LEU A 275 -6.45 -6.22 -6.39
N GLN A 276 -5.93 -5.14 -6.98
CA GLN A 276 -6.34 -3.77 -6.67
C GLN A 276 -7.43 -3.28 -7.62
N VAL A 277 -7.42 -3.70 -8.89
CA VAL A 277 -8.48 -3.36 -9.85
C VAL A 277 -9.84 -3.94 -9.42
N ASN A 278 -9.86 -5.16 -8.86
CA ASN A 278 -11.11 -5.78 -8.42
C ASN A 278 -11.85 -5.01 -7.31
N PRO A 279 -11.23 -4.65 -6.17
CA PRO A 279 -11.89 -3.81 -5.18
C PRO A 279 -12.19 -2.41 -5.74
N CYS A 280 -11.31 -1.82 -6.55
CA CYS A 280 -11.55 -0.54 -7.22
C CYS A 280 -12.88 -0.55 -8.01
N ARG A 281 -13.07 -1.56 -8.88
CA ARG A 281 -14.31 -1.79 -9.61
C ARG A 281 -15.51 -2.02 -8.69
N THR A 282 -15.34 -2.82 -7.64
CA THR A 282 -16.45 -3.20 -6.74
C THR A 282 -16.98 -1.98 -5.97
N TYR A 283 -16.08 -1.14 -5.43
CA TYR A 283 -16.47 0.09 -4.74
C TYR A 283 -17.08 1.12 -5.69
N PHE A 284 -16.54 1.26 -6.90
CA PHE A 284 -17.12 2.18 -7.88
C PHE A 284 -18.49 1.72 -8.37
N LEU A 285 -18.67 0.42 -8.64
CA LEU A 285 -19.98 -0.16 -9.00
C LEU A 285 -21.01 0.04 -7.89
N ALA A 286 -20.62 -0.07 -6.61
CA ALA A 286 -21.51 0.09 -5.48
C ALA A 286 -22.12 1.50 -5.38
N MET A 287 -21.54 2.50 -6.04
CA MET A 287 -22.13 3.85 -6.13
C MET A 287 -23.33 3.90 -7.08
N PHE A 288 -23.44 2.94 -7.99
CA PHE A 288 -24.55 2.84 -8.92
C PHE A 288 -25.55 1.80 -8.38
N ASN A 289 -26.80 2.22 -8.14
CA ASN A 289 -27.90 1.34 -7.69
C ASN A 289 -28.38 0.40 -8.83
N ILE A 290 -27.48 -0.46 -9.33
CA ILE A 290 -27.72 -1.35 -10.45
C ILE A 290 -28.50 -2.58 -9.98
N LYS A 291 -29.73 -2.74 -10.47
CA LYS A 291 -30.60 -3.88 -10.15
C LYS A 291 -30.46 -5.07 -11.12
N SER A 292 -30.00 -4.83 -12.35
CA SER A 292 -29.92 -5.84 -13.40
C SER A 292 -28.53 -6.47 -13.49
N LYS A 293 -28.47 -7.81 -13.43
CA LYS A 293 -27.20 -8.55 -13.53
C LYS A 293 -26.49 -8.33 -14.88
N LYS A 294 -27.26 -8.17 -15.96
CA LYS A 294 -26.71 -7.88 -17.30
C LYS A 294 -26.01 -6.52 -17.31
N THR A 295 -26.66 -5.50 -16.75
CA THR A 295 -26.10 -4.14 -16.65
C THR A 295 -24.87 -4.13 -15.76
N GLU A 296 -24.89 -4.83 -14.63
CA GLU A 296 -23.73 -4.96 -13.73
C GLU A 296 -22.52 -5.56 -14.45
N ASN A 297 -22.73 -6.56 -15.32
CA ASN A 297 -21.66 -7.18 -16.10
C ASN A 297 -21.05 -6.22 -17.11
N ILE A 298 -21.89 -5.49 -17.86
CA ILE A 298 -21.44 -4.52 -18.86
C ILE A 298 -20.66 -3.38 -18.17
N MET A 299 -21.23 -2.82 -17.11
CA MET A 299 -20.58 -1.77 -16.31
C MET A 299 -19.28 -2.27 -15.70
N SER A 300 -19.21 -3.52 -15.25
CA SER A 300 -17.97 -4.11 -14.73
C SER A 300 -16.85 -4.08 -15.77
N VAL A 301 -17.13 -4.43 -17.03
CA VAL A 301 -16.14 -4.41 -18.11
C VAL A 301 -15.72 -2.98 -18.43
N ILE A 302 -16.69 -2.06 -18.58
CA ILE A 302 -16.41 -0.64 -18.87
C ILE A 302 -15.54 -0.03 -17.77
N ILE A 303 -15.92 -0.18 -16.50
CA ILE A 303 -15.18 0.37 -15.36
C ILE A 303 -13.78 -0.23 -15.27
N THR A 304 -13.62 -1.54 -15.49
CA THR A 304 -12.29 -2.18 -15.53
C THR A 304 -11.41 -1.55 -16.60
N THR A 305 -11.96 -1.35 -17.80
CA THR A 305 -11.26 -0.75 -18.93
C THR A 305 -10.82 0.69 -18.60
N VAL A 306 -11.72 1.48 -18.02
CA VAL A 306 -11.43 2.86 -17.59
C VAL A 306 -10.35 2.90 -16.51
N ILE A 307 -10.39 2.01 -15.51
CA ILE A 307 -9.35 1.91 -14.47
C ILE A 307 -7.99 1.59 -15.10
N ILE A 308 -7.93 0.63 -16.04
CA ILE A 308 -6.69 0.26 -16.73
C ILE A 308 -6.14 1.46 -17.50
N ILE A 309 -6.98 2.15 -18.29
CA ILE A 309 -6.57 3.33 -19.05
C ILE A 309 -6.05 4.43 -18.14
N ILE A 310 -6.78 4.79 -17.07
CA ILE A 310 -6.37 5.86 -16.15
C ILE A 310 -5.03 5.53 -15.48
N THR A 311 -4.91 4.33 -14.91
CA THR A 311 -3.68 3.93 -14.21
C THR A 311 -2.49 3.84 -15.16
N TYR A 312 -2.69 3.37 -16.40
CA TYR A 312 -1.67 3.35 -17.44
C TYR A 312 -1.23 4.76 -17.85
N SER A 313 -2.18 5.66 -18.13
CA SER A 313 -1.89 7.06 -18.48
C SER A 313 -1.09 7.77 -17.40
N ILE A 314 -1.43 7.56 -16.12
CA ILE A 314 -0.66 8.11 -15.00
C ILE A 314 0.72 7.45 -14.90
N ALA A 315 0.85 6.15 -15.19
CA ALA A 315 2.13 5.47 -15.10
C ALA A 315 3.13 5.94 -16.17
N ILE A 316 2.66 6.32 -17.37
CA ILE A 316 3.52 6.81 -18.46
C ILE A 316 3.75 8.33 -18.43
N SER A 317 3.04 9.09 -17.59
CA SER A 317 3.20 10.55 -17.51
C SER A 317 4.52 11.02 -16.89
N GLY A 318 5.34 10.08 -16.38
CA GLY A 318 6.62 10.38 -15.74
C GLY A 318 6.52 10.75 -14.26
N ILE A 319 5.33 10.69 -13.65
CA ILE A 319 5.16 10.96 -12.21
C ILE A 319 6.01 9.98 -11.39
N GLU A 320 6.78 10.54 -10.45
CA GLU A 320 7.63 9.78 -9.54
C GLU A 320 6.81 8.91 -8.58
N LEU A 321 7.32 7.71 -8.30
CA LEU A 321 6.69 6.76 -7.39
C LEU A 321 6.47 7.35 -5.99
N GLY A 322 7.41 8.15 -5.49
CA GLY A 322 7.30 8.77 -4.17
C GLY A 322 6.19 9.81 -4.07
N VAL A 323 5.89 10.53 -5.16
CA VAL A 323 4.77 11.48 -5.22
C VAL A 323 3.45 10.73 -5.13
N VAL A 324 3.31 9.63 -5.86
CA VAL A 324 2.13 8.76 -5.81
C VAL A 324 1.90 8.25 -4.38
N TYR A 325 2.93 7.75 -3.70
CA TYR A 325 2.82 7.30 -2.31
C TYR A 325 2.46 8.42 -1.34
N LYS A 326 3.00 9.63 -1.51
CA LYS A 326 2.65 10.77 -0.67
C LYS A 326 1.18 11.17 -0.81
N ILE A 327 0.69 11.31 -2.05
CA ILE A 327 -0.70 11.70 -2.32
C ILE A 327 -1.66 10.66 -1.75
N ILE A 328 -1.47 9.38 -2.11
CA ILE A 328 -2.37 8.30 -1.65
C ILE A 328 -2.28 8.14 -0.13
N GLY A 329 -1.07 8.20 0.40
CA GLY A 329 -0.75 8.14 1.81
C GLY A 329 -1.50 9.19 2.62
N ALA A 330 -1.38 10.45 2.22
CA ALA A 330 -1.95 11.58 2.92
C ALA A 330 -3.48 11.64 2.83
N THR A 331 -4.05 11.17 1.72
CA THR A 331 -5.49 11.23 1.44
C THR A 331 -6.20 9.96 1.92
N SER A 332 -6.35 8.99 1.02
CA SER A 332 -7.17 7.80 1.20
C SER A 332 -6.64 6.86 2.29
N SER A 333 -5.31 6.69 2.40
CA SER A 333 -4.70 5.88 3.45
C SER A 333 -4.89 6.50 4.84
N THR A 334 -4.64 7.80 5.00
CA THR A 334 -4.94 8.52 6.26
C THR A 334 -6.41 8.40 6.65
N LEU A 335 -7.32 8.57 5.68
CA LEU A 335 -8.75 8.41 5.93
C LEU A 335 -9.06 6.99 6.47
N MET A 336 -8.54 5.94 5.81
CA MET A 336 -8.83 4.55 6.18
C MET A 336 -8.13 4.08 7.46
N CYS A 337 -6.90 4.53 7.72
CA CYS A 337 -6.07 4.03 8.81
C CYS A 337 -6.25 4.83 10.10
N LEU A 338 -6.51 6.14 10.00
CA LEU A 338 -6.51 7.04 11.17
C LEU A 338 -7.90 7.63 11.44
N ILE A 339 -8.57 8.16 10.40
CA ILE A 339 -9.81 8.92 10.59
C ILE A 339 -11.03 8.01 10.76
N LEU A 340 -11.26 7.06 9.84
CA LEU A 340 -12.46 6.21 9.87
C LEU A 340 -12.54 5.29 11.09
N PRO A 341 -11.46 4.61 11.55
CA PRO A 341 -11.52 3.84 12.79
C PRO A 341 -11.94 4.73 13.97
N ALA A 342 -11.35 5.91 14.10
CA ALA A 342 -11.69 6.85 15.16
C ALA A 342 -13.17 7.28 15.10
N LEU A 343 -13.64 7.71 13.93
CA LEU A 343 -15.02 8.13 13.72
C LEU A 343 -16.03 7.02 14.04
N TYR A 344 -15.80 5.81 13.54
CA TYR A 344 -16.68 4.67 13.83
C TYR A 344 -16.65 4.30 15.30
N TYR A 345 -15.47 4.34 15.93
CA TYR A 345 -15.36 4.05 17.36
C TYR A 345 -15.99 5.13 18.23
N LEU A 346 -16.10 6.38 17.78
CA LEU A 346 -16.79 7.41 18.55
C LEU A 346 -18.30 7.36 18.33
N LYS A 347 -18.76 6.99 17.12
CA LYS A 347 -20.17 7.05 16.73
C LYS A 347 -20.99 5.77 16.97
N LEU A 348 -20.43 4.59 16.65
CA LEU A 348 -21.18 3.32 16.73
C LEU A 348 -21.29 2.82 18.18
N GLU A 349 -22.32 2.05 18.50
CA GLU A 349 -22.49 1.46 19.84
C GLU A 349 -21.55 0.26 20.08
N THR A 350 -20.34 0.57 20.55
CA THR A 350 -19.31 -0.41 20.95
C THR A 350 -19.00 -0.29 22.45
N ASP A 351 -18.39 -1.32 23.03
CA ASP A 351 -17.87 -1.25 24.40
C ASP A 351 -16.76 -0.19 24.47
N LYS A 352 -17.13 1.00 24.95
CA LYS A 352 -16.25 2.16 25.01
C LYS A 352 -15.25 2.00 26.16
N LYS A 353 -13.96 1.98 25.83
CA LYS A 353 -12.87 2.06 26.80
C LYS A 353 -12.27 3.47 26.74
N ARG A 354 -12.05 4.10 27.89
CA ARG A 354 -11.52 5.47 27.99
C ARG A 354 -10.23 5.66 27.18
N PHE A 355 -9.31 4.71 27.27
CA PHE A 355 -8.07 4.73 26.49
C PHE A 355 -8.31 4.76 24.97
N LEU A 356 -9.24 3.96 24.45
CA LEU A 356 -9.56 3.92 23.02
C LEU A 356 -10.30 5.18 22.54
N ILE A 357 -11.06 5.85 23.42
CA ILE A 357 -11.67 7.15 23.10
C ILE A 357 -10.58 8.20 22.92
N ILE A 358 -9.65 8.33 23.88
CA ILE A 358 -8.54 9.29 23.81
C ILE A 358 -7.70 9.02 22.56
N PHE A 359 -7.39 7.75 22.32
CA PHE A 359 -6.67 7.33 21.12
C PHE A 359 -7.41 7.68 19.81
N SER A 360 -8.75 7.55 19.80
CA SER A 360 -9.56 7.92 18.63
C SER A 360 -9.47 9.41 18.33
N TYR A 361 -9.58 10.28 19.35
CA TYR A 361 -9.38 11.72 19.15
C TYR A 361 -7.95 12.04 18.70
N PHE A 362 -6.94 11.39 19.28
CA PHE A 362 -5.55 11.57 18.87
C PHE A 362 -5.31 11.19 17.39
N THR A 363 -5.77 10.02 16.97
CA THR A 363 -5.60 9.55 15.57
C THR A 363 -6.41 10.38 14.58
N LEU A 364 -7.60 10.85 14.96
CA LEU A 364 -8.39 11.76 14.15
C LEU A 364 -7.64 13.09 13.94
N SER A 365 -7.12 13.71 15.01
CA SER A 365 -6.35 14.95 14.92
C SER A 365 -5.06 14.77 14.12
N LEU A 366 -4.32 13.67 14.35
CA LEU A 366 -3.13 13.35 13.59
C LEU A 366 -3.44 13.13 12.11
N GLY A 367 -4.55 12.46 11.78
CA GLY A 367 -4.97 12.22 10.41
C GLY A 367 -5.29 13.52 9.69
N ILE A 368 -6.07 14.40 10.31
CA ILE A 368 -6.37 15.73 9.76
C ILE A 368 -5.07 16.54 9.56
N PHE A 369 -4.17 16.52 10.54
CA PHE A 369 -2.89 17.19 10.45
C PHE A 369 -2.03 16.68 9.28
N VAL A 370 -1.89 15.36 9.12
CA VAL A 370 -1.11 14.76 8.02
C VAL A 370 -1.72 15.09 6.66
N PHE A 371 -3.06 15.03 6.54
CA PHE A 371 -3.76 15.38 5.30
C PHE A 371 -3.48 16.83 4.90
N ILE A 372 -3.74 17.78 5.80
CA ILE A 372 -3.57 19.22 5.52
C ILE A 372 -2.11 19.54 5.21
N SER A 373 -1.18 19.11 6.07
CA SER A 373 0.25 19.42 5.91
C SER A 373 0.83 18.88 4.60
N THR A 374 0.51 17.63 4.24
CA THR A 374 1.04 17.03 3.02
C THR A 374 0.41 17.64 1.76
N ILE A 375 -0.91 17.85 1.75
CA ILE A 375 -1.60 18.41 0.57
C ILE A 375 -1.20 19.87 0.34
N SER A 376 -1.18 20.71 1.38
CA SER A 376 -0.78 22.11 1.24
C SER A 376 0.62 22.24 0.66
N ARG A 377 1.54 21.34 1.01
CA ARG A 377 2.90 21.34 0.46
C ARG A 377 3.03 20.80 -0.94
N ILE A 378 2.27 19.76 -1.29
CA ILE A 378 2.20 19.29 -2.67
C ILE A 378 1.67 20.43 -3.56
N LEU A 379 0.60 21.11 -3.12
CA LEU A 379 0.08 22.26 -3.83
C LEU A 379 1.11 23.38 -3.93
N PHE A 380 1.79 23.73 -2.83
CA PHE A 380 2.84 24.75 -2.86
C PHE A 380 3.98 24.40 -3.83
N LYS A 381 4.46 23.16 -3.82
CA LYS A 381 5.54 22.70 -4.70
C LYS A 381 5.16 22.80 -6.18
N TYR A 382 3.94 22.41 -6.55
CA TYR A 382 3.53 22.33 -7.96
C TYR A 382 2.83 23.59 -8.49
N PHE A 383 2.32 24.48 -7.63
CA PHE A 383 1.62 25.69 -8.07
C PHE A 383 2.38 26.98 -7.79
N VAL A 384 3.37 26.98 -6.89
CA VAL A 384 4.06 28.21 -6.46
C VAL A 384 5.53 28.25 -6.90
N GLN A 385 6.18 27.11 -7.17
CA GLN A 385 7.57 27.09 -7.66
C GLN A 385 7.71 27.19 -9.19
N ASP A 386 6.61 27.11 -9.94
CA ASP A 386 6.58 27.31 -11.40
C ASP A 386 6.21 28.76 -11.80
N ILE A 387 6.25 29.70 -10.84
CA ILE A 387 6.20 31.17 -11.03
C ILE A 387 7.49 31.74 -10.47
#